data_AF-A0A9E0T1Q7-F1
#
_entry.id   AF-A0A9E0T1Q7-F1
#
_cell.length_a   1.000
_cell.length_b   1.000
_cell.length_c   1.000
_cell.angle_alpha   90.00
_cell.angle_beta   90.00
_cell.angle_gamma   90.00
#
_symmetry.space_group_name_H-M   'P 1'
#
loop_
_entity.id
_entity.type
_entity.pdbx_description
1 polymer ?
#
loop_
_entity_poly.entity_id
_entity_poly.type
_entity_poly.pdbx_seq_one_letter_code
_entity_poly.pdbx_strand_id
1 'polypeptide(L)' 'MRSVLQALLAVLFVGAGVGFGASNARAVSVDCQLFPMPAALGVTALCAALVAVLPGGLAVTVSVVRPLRRRLRAPAPAR' A
#
# COMPACT_ATOMS: atom_id res chain seq x y z
N MET A 1 -13.08 12.87 -14.66
CA MET A 1 -12.67 11.45 -14.64
C MET A 1 -11.61 11.12 -13.58
N ARG A 2 -10.50 11.86 -13.47
CA ARG A 2 -9.44 11.59 -12.46
C ARG A 2 -9.96 11.49 -11.02
N SER A 3 -10.88 12.38 -10.61
CA SER A 3 -11.45 12.42 -9.26
C SER A 3 -12.35 11.22 -8.94
N VAL A 4 -13.08 10.70 -9.94
CA VAL A 4 -13.96 9.52 -9.77
C VAL A 4 -13.13 8.26 -9.53
N LEU A 5 -12.02 8.10 -10.27
CA LEU A 5 -11.10 6.99 -10.06
C LEU A 5 -10.45 7.02 -8.67
N GLN A 6 -10.05 8.22 -8.20
CA GLN A 6 -9.51 8.38 -6.85
C GLN A 6 -10.53 8.03 -5.77
N ALA A 7 -11.79 8.45 -5.95
CA ALA A 7 -12.88 8.11 -5.03
C ALA A 7 -13.14 6.58 -5.01
N LEU A 8 -13.15 5.93 -6.18
CA LEU A 8 -13.32 4.47 -6.27
C LEU A 8 -12.16 3.72 -5.60
N LEU A 9 -10.91 4.15 -5.81
CA LEU A 9 -9.76 3.55 -5.12
C LEU A 9 -9.83 3.76 -3.61
N ALA A 10 -10.26 4.94 -3.16
CA ALA A 10 -10.41 5.22 -1.74
C ALA A 10 -11.46 4.32 -1.09
N VAL A 11 -12.63 4.17 -1.74
CA VAL A 11 -13.69 3.27 -1.26
C VAL A 11 -13.22 1.81 -1.25
N LEU A 12 -12.53 1.36 -2.30
CA LEU A 12 -12.00 0.00 -2.36
C LEU A 12 -10.96 -0.26 -1.26
N PHE A 13 -10.10 0.72 -1.00
CA PHE A 13 -9.06 0.63 0.03
C PHE A 13 -9.65 0.57 1.44
N VAL A 14 -10.63 1.45 1.72
CA VAL A 14 -11.36 1.45 3.00
C VAL A 14 -12.11 0.13 3.17
N GLY A 15 -12.81 -0.34 2.13
CA GLY A 15 -13.53 -1.62 2.15
C GLY A 15 -12.62 -2.80 2.39
N ALA A 16 -11.45 -2.85 1.74
CA ALA A 16 -10.44 -3.88 1.95
C ALA A 16 -9.89 -3.84 3.39
N GLY A 17 -9.64 -2.66 3.94
CA GLY A 17 -9.19 -2.50 5.33
C GLY A 17 -10.21 -2.97 6.36
N VAL A 18 -11.48 -2.60 6.18
CA VAL A 18 -12.59 -3.08 7.02
C VAL A 18 -12.75 -4.60 6.90
N GLY A 19 -12.69 -5.14 5.68
CA GLY A 19 -12.75 -6.57 5.44
C GLY A 19 -11.62 -7.34 6.12
N PHE A 20 -10.37 -6.88 5.99
CA PHE A 20 -9.23 -7.47 6.68
C PHE A 20 -9.35 -7.40 8.19
N GLY A 21 -9.77 -6.24 8.73
CA GLY A 21 -10.03 -6.05 10.16
C GLY A 21 -11.07 -7.03 10.71
N ALA A 22 -12.14 -7.28 9.96
CA ALA A 22 -13.23 -8.19 10.33
C ALA A 22 -12.88 -9.68 10.16
N SER A 23 -11.96 -10.01 9.26
CA SER A 23 -11.62 -11.41 8.88
C SER A 23 -10.99 -12.23 10.01
N ASN A 24 -10.47 -11.58 11.05
CA ASN A 24 -10.04 -12.25 12.28
C ASN A 24 -10.01 -11.26 13.45
N ALA A 25 -11.15 -11.09 14.12
CA ALA A 25 -11.28 -10.31 15.36
C ALA A 25 -10.67 -11.01 16.59
N ARG A 26 -10.09 -12.22 16.43
CA ARG A 26 -9.32 -12.87 17.49
C ARG A 26 -8.13 -11.99 17.84
N ALA A 27 -8.09 -11.56 19.10
CA ALA A 27 -6.96 -10.84 19.66
C ALA A 27 -5.74 -11.77 19.65
N VAL A 28 -4.70 -11.38 18.93
CA VAL A 28 -3.40 -12.03 18.98
C VAL A 28 -2.44 -11.05 19.62
N SER A 29 -1.63 -11.55 20.56
CA SER A 29 -0.53 -10.80 21.14
C SER A 29 0.52 -10.56 20.05
N VAL A 30 0.64 -9.32 19.61
CA VAL A 30 1.80 -8.94 18.78
C VAL A 30 2.91 -8.56 19.74
N ASP A 31 3.95 -9.39 19.76
CA ASP A 31 5.16 -9.11 20.54
C ASP A 31 5.99 -8.07 19.81
N CYS A 32 5.74 -6.80 20.10
CA CYS A 32 6.53 -5.68 19.59
C CYS A 32 7.85 -5.52 20.35
N GLN A 33 8.51 -6.62 20.76
CA GLN A 33 9.79 -6.78 21.50
C GLN A 33 9.98 -5.95 22.79
N LEU A 34 9.19 -4.90 23.01
CA LEU A 34 9.21 -3.92 24.09
C LEU A 34 7.91 -3.98 24.89
N PHE A 35 6.75 -4.23 24.24
CA PHE A 35 5.46 -4.42 24.90
C PHE A 35 4.55 -5.34 24.08
N PRO A 36 3.91 -6.36 24.69
CA PRO A 36 2.88 -7.14 24.03
C PRO A 36 1.63 -6.26 23.88
N MET A 37 1.23 -5.98 22.64
CA MET A 37 0.03 -5.19 22.37
C MET A 37 -1.11 -6.14 21.94
N PRO A 38 -2.21 -6.24 22.71
CA PRO A 38 -3.36 -7.03 22.29
C PRO A 38 -4.05 -6.30 21.13
N ALA A 39 -3.93 -6.84 19.92
CA ALA A 39 -4.56 -6.29 18.73
C ALA A 39 -5.23 -7.41 17.92
N ALA A 40 -6.32 -7.07 17.21
CA ALA A 40 -6.94 -8.01 16.29
C ALA A 40 -5.96 -8.30 15.13
N LEU A 41 -5.78 -9.58 14.78
CA LEU A 41 -4.93 -10.00 13.66
C LEU A 41 -5.21 -9.23 12.36
N GLY A 42 -6.50 -8.98 12.09
CA GLY A 42 -6.92 -8.21 10.93
C GLY A 42 -6.33 -6.80 10.90
N VAL A 43 -6.31 -6.12 12.04
CA VAL A 43 -5.76 -4.77 12.19
C VAL A 43 -4.24 -4.80 12.09
N THR A 44 -3.58 -5.80 12.67
CA THR A 44 -2.12 -5.90 12.65
C THR A 44 -1.59 -6.20 11.25
N ALA A 45 -2.25 -7.10 10.52
CA ALA A 45 -1.97 -7.38 9.11
C ALA A 45 -2.22 -6.14 8.23
N LEU A 46 -3.31 -5.41 8.46
CA LEU A 46 -3.58 -4.17 7.74
C LEU A 46 -2.49 -3.12 8.00
N CYS A 47 -2.11 -2.87 9.25
CA CYS A 47 -1.02 -1.97 9.59
C CYS A 47 0.30 -2.38 8.94
N ALA A 48 0.64 -3.67 8.96
CA ALA A 48 1.85 -4.18 8.30
C ALA A 48 1.83 -3.91 6.78
N ALA A 49 0.69 -4.16 6.13
CA ALA A 49 0.51 -3.89 4.71
C ALA A 49 0.61 -2.39 4.38
N LEU A 50 0.01 -1.53 5.22
CA LEU A 50 0.10 -0.06 5.10
C LEU A 50 1.53 0.45 5.26
N VAL A 51 2.29 -0.11 6.20
CA VAL A 51 3.71 0.24 6.37
C VAL A 51 4.54 -0.25 5.19
N ALA A 52 4.26 -1.45 4.66
CA ALA A 52 4.99 -2.04 3.54
C ALA A 52 4.70 -1.37 2.19
N VAL A 53 3.52 -0.78 1.99
CA VAL A 53 3.16 -0.17 0.70
C VAL A 53 3.99 1.07 0.37
N LEU A 54 4.46 1.81 1.38
CA LEU A 54 5.30 3.00 1.19
C LEU A 54 6.67 2.65 0.57
N PRO A 55 7.50 1.77 1.16
CA PRO A 55 8.75 1.35 0.54
C PRO A 55 8.51 0.55 -0.74
N GLY A 56 7.45 -0.25 -0.84
CA GLY A 56 7.10 -0.98 -2.07
C GLY A 56 6.79 -0.05 -3.24
N GLY A 57 5.99 0.98 -3.02
CA GLY A 57 5.67 1.99 -4.03
C GLY A 57 6.89 2.83 -4.44
N LEU A 58 7.76 3.16 -3.48
CA LEU A 58 9.05 3.80 -3.75
C LEU A 58 9.95 2.92 -4.61
N ALA A 59 10.07 1.63 -4.27
CA ALA A 59 10.88 0.67 -5.01
C ALA A 59 10.41 0.58 -6.48
N VAL A 60 9.10 0.44 -6.72
CA VAL A 60 8.51 0.39 -8.07
C VAL A 60 8.73 1.71 -8.83
N THR A 61 8.60 2.85 -8.13
CA THR A 61 8.77 4.17 -8.75
C THR A 61 10.21 4.37 -9.23
N VAL A 62 11.18 4.00 -8.40
CA VAL A 62 12.61 4.13 -8.73
C VAL A 62 13.03 3.15 -9.81
N SER A 63 12.59 1.89 -9.74
CA SER A 63 13.02 0.81 -10.63
C SER A 63 12.33 0.83 -12.00
N VAL A 64 11.05 1.22 -12.08
CA VAL A 64 10.26 1.11 -13.31
C VAL A 64 9.81 2.48 -13.81
N VAL A 65 9.10 3.26 -12.97
CA VAL A 65 8.42 4.48 -13.43
C VAL A 65 9.43 5.56 -13.84
N ARG A 66 10.48 5.78 -13.04
CA ARG A 66 11.53 6.78 -13.34
C ARG A 66 12.27 6.48 -14.65
N PRO A 67 12.77 5.26 -14.92
CA PRO A 67 13.41 4.96 -16.21
C PRO A 67 12.45 5.04 -17.38
N LEU A 68 11.19 4.58 -17.23
CA LEU A 68 10.19 4.68 -18.30
C LEU A 68 9.90 6.15 -18.66
N ARG A 69 9.72 7.01 -17.66
CA ARG A 69 9.52 8.46 -17.86
C ARG A 69 10.72 9.13 -18.52
N ARG A 70 11.94 8.68 -18.22
CA ARG A 70 13.16 9.17 -18.89
C ARG A 70 13.19 8.79 -20.36
N ARG A 71 12.85 7.54 -20.70
CA ARG A 71 12.78 7.07 -22.09
C ARG A 71 11.72 7.81 -22.91
N LEU A 72 10.55 8.07 -22.32
CA LEU A 72 9.47 8.80 -22.99
C LEU A 72 9.77 10.29 -23.21
N ARG A 73 10.68 10.87 -22.41
CA ARG A 73 11.12 12.27 -22.55
C ARG A 73 12.39 12.43 -23.38
N ALA A 74 13.05 11.33 -23.73
CA ALA A 74 14.19 11.40 -24.63
C ALA A 74 13.70 11.86 -26.01
N PRO A 75 14.29 12.91 -26.61
CA PRO A 75 13.93 13.35 -27.94
C PRO A 75 14.09 12.18 -28.91
N ALA A 76 13.11 11.99 -29.80
CA ALA A 76 13.26 11.03 -30.88
C ALA A 76 14.55 11.39 -31.66
N PRO A 77 15.43 10.43 -31.96
CA PRO A 77 16.65 10.71 -32.71
C PRO A 77 16.26 11.34 -34.04
N ALA A 78 16.79 12.54 -34.32
CA ALA A 78 16.61 13.22 -35.59
C ALA A 78 17.16 12.31 -36.69
N ARG A 79 16.26 11.85 -37.56
CA ARG A 79 16.57 11.03 -38.72
C ARG A 79 16.55 11.88 -39.97
#